data_AF-A0A6G3C6C4-F1
#
_entry.id   AF-A0A6G3C6C4-F1
#
_cell.length_a   1.000
_cell.length_b   1.000
_cell.length_c   1.000
_cell.angle_alpha   90.00
_cell.angle_beta   90.00
_cell.angle_gamma   90.00
#
_symmetry.space_group_name_H-M   'P 1'
#
loop_
_entity.id
_entity.type
_entity.pdbx_description
1 polymer ?
#
loop_
_entity_poly.entity_id
_entity_poly.type
_entity_poly.pdbx_seq_one_letter_code
_entity_poly.pdbx_strand_id
1 'polypeptide(L)' 'SVSSDKQIFHCFGCGEGGNVFSFLMKMEGLAFTEAVQKLGERNGIAVAEYTSGQGQQEDISDDTVIMQ' A
#
# COMPACT_ATOMS: atom_id res chain seq x y z
N SER A 1 20.73 11.06 -2.11
CA SER A 1 19.90 12.28 -2.30
C SER A 1 18.50 11.92 -2.70
N VAL A 2 17.56 12.82 -2.40
CA VAL A 2 16.12 12.67 -2.69
C VAL A 2 15.66 13.89 -3.45
N SER A 3 14.86 13.69 -4.49
CA SER A 3 14.22 14.78 -5.24
C SER A 3 12.72 14.69 -5.02
N SER A 4 12.17 15.67 -4.30
CA SER A 4 10.73 15.76 -4.00
C SER A 4 9.91 15.96 -5.26
N ASP A 5 10.37 16.81 -6.19
CA ASP A 5 9.62 17.08 -7.43
C ASP A 5 9.51 15.85 -8.32
N LYS A 6 10.57 15.03 -8.33
CA LYS A 6 10.63 13.81 -9.14
C LYS A 6 10.16 12.56 -8.40
N GLN A 7 9.93 12.64 -7.09
CA GLN A 7 9.55 11.50 -6.22
C GLN A 7 10.50 10.30 -6.33
N ILE A 8 11.81 10.58 -6.45
CA ILE A 8 12.86 9.56 -6.57
C ILE A 8 13.99 9.76 -5.56
N PHE A 9 14.67 8.66 -5.24
CA PHE A 9 15.92 8.67 -4.52
C PHE A 9 17.06 8.12 -5.39
N HIS A 10 18.28 8.58 -5.10
CA HIS A 10 19.50 8.07 -5.69
C HIS A 10 20.66 8.13 -4.69
N CYS A 11 21.39 7.04 -4.54
CA CYS A 11 22.56 6.91 -3.70
C CYS A 11 23.82 7.07 -4.54
N PHE A 12 24.53 8.18 -4.37
CA PHE A 12 25.78 8.46 -5.10
C PHE A 12 26.98 7.62 -4.67
N GLY A 13 26.86 6.85 -3.58
CA GLY A 13 27.91 5.95 -3.12
C GLY A 13 27.87 4.59 -3.81
N CYS A 14 26.68 3.99 -3.93
CA CYS A 14 26.50 2.65 -4.52
C CYS A 14 25.75 2.65 -5.85
N GLY A 15 25.25 3.78 -6.33
CA GLY A 15 24.49 3.91 -7.59
C GLY A 15 23.01 3.50 -7.47
N GLU A 16 22.58 3.01 -6.32
CA GLU A 16 21.20 2.57 -6.11
C GLU A 16 20.20 3.72 -6.22
N GLY A 17 19.09 3.50 -6.90
CA GLY A 17 18.02 4.49 -7.02
C GLY A 17 16.67 3.85 -7.27
N GLY A 18 15.63 4.66 -7.18
CA GLY A 18 14.26 4.20 -7.38
C GLY A 18 13.22 5.16 -6.80
N ASN A 19 12.04 4.62 -6.55
CA ASN A 19 10.91 5.33 -5.95
C ASN A 19 10.77 4.97 -4.46
N VAL A 20 9.71 5.49 -3.83
CA VAL A 20 9.40 5.24 -2.41
C VAL A 20 9.23 3.75 -2.08
N PHE A 21 8.67 2.95 -2.99
CA PHE A 21 8.52 1.50 -2.78
C PHE A 21 9.87 0.79 -2.81
N SER A 22 10.69 1.04 -3.83
CA SER A 22 12.03 0.46 -3.91
C SER A 22 12.90 0.85 -2.71
N PHE A 23 12.70 2.05 -2.17
CA PHE A 23 13.37 2.49 -0.95
C PHE A 23 12.96 1.64 0.25
N LEU A 24 11.66 1.47 0.50
CA LEU A 24 11.16 0.65 1.61
C LEU A 24 11.56 -0.81 1.48
N MET A 25 11.43 -1.39 0.29
CA MET A 25 11.83 -2.77 0.03
C MET A 25 13.32 -3.01 0.31
N LYS A 26 14.20 -2.07 -0.06
CA LYS A 26 15.65 -2.21 0.15
C LYS A 26 16.10 -1.85 1.56
N MET A 27 15.48 -0.85 2.17
CA MET A 27 15.85 -0.37 3.50
C MET A 27 15.33 -1.30 4.61
N GLU A 28 14.11 -1.80 4.46
CA GLU A 28 13.42 -2.59 5.49
C GLU A 28 13.26 -4.07 5.11
N GLY A 29 13.60 -4.46 3.88
CA GLY A 29 13.45 -5.84 3.41
C GLY A 29 12.00 -6.24 3.13
N LEU A 30 11.10 -5.26 2.99
CA LEU A 30 9.68 -5.51 2.75
C LEU A 30 9.42 -6.07 1.35
N ALA A 31 8.43 -6.95 1.25
CA ALA A 31 7.78 -7.28 -0.01
C ALA A 31 7.00 -6.06 -0.54
N PHE A 32 6.66 -6.09 -1.83
CA PHE A 32 5.95 -4.98 -2.47
C PHE A 32 4.59 -4.71 -1.80
N THR A 33 3.81 -5.75 -1.49
CA THR A 33 2.49 -5.63 -0.84
C THR A 33 2.60 -5.00 0.55
N GLU A 34 3.59 -5.41 1.33
CA GLU A 34 3.86 -4.83 2.66
C GLU A 34 4.27 -3.36 2.56
N ALA A 35 5.10 -3.01 1.58
CA ALA A 35 5.47 -1.62 1.33
C ALA A 35 4.26 -0.76 0.93
N VAL A 36 3.32 -1.29 0.14
CA VAL A 36 2.07 -0.61 -0.22
C VAL A 36 1.18 -0.43 1.02
N GLN A 37 0.97 -1.48 1.81
CA GLN A 37 0.16 -1.42 3.04
C GLN A 37 0.72 -0.40 4.03
N LYS A 38 2.04 -0.43 4.26
CA LYS A 38 2.72 0.52 5.15
C LYS A 38 2.59 1.97 4.70
N LEU A 39 2.69 2.22 3.40
CA LEU A 39 2.46 3.56 2.84
C LEU A 39 1.00 3.98 2.94
N GLY A 40 0.07 3.04 2.75
CA GLY A 40 -1.36 3.25 2.93
C GLY A 40 -1.69 3.69 4.36
N GLU A 41 -1.28 2.90 5.35
CA GLU A 41 -1.47 3.19 6.78
C GLU A 41 -0.92 4.57 7.16
N ARG A 42 0.28 4.91 6.69
CA ARG A 42 0.91 6.21 6.97
C ARG A 42 0.13 7.39 6.39
N ASN A 43 -0.63 7.19 5.31
CA ASN A 43 -1.44 8.23 4.67
C ASN A 43 -2.93 8.11 4.99
N GLY A 44 -3.35 7.18 5.86
CA GLY A 44 -4.75 6.92 6.16
C GLY A 44 -5.53 6.32 4.98
N ILE A 45 -4.84 5.66 4.05
CA ILE A 45 -5.43 4.99 2.88
C ILE A 45 -5.55 3.50 3.21
N ALA A 46 -6.78 3.00 3.25
CA ALA A 46 -7.02 1.57 3.38
C ALA A 46 -6.57 0.84 2.12
N VAL A 47 -5.60 -0.08 2.27
CA VAL A 47 -5.14 -0.96 1.20
C VAL A 47 -5.78 -2.31 1.44
N ALA A 48 -6.59 -2.77 0.48
CA ALA A 48 -7.20 -4.09 0.56
C ALA A 48 -6.12 -5.17 0.48
N GLU A 49 -6.20 -6.17 1.36
CA GLU A 49 -5.38 -7.36 1.25
C GLU A 49 -5.88 -8.21 0.08
N TYR A 50 -5.01 -8.47 -0.89
CA TYR A 50 -5.32 -9.41 -1.97
C TYR A 50 -5.22 -10.84 -1.43
N THR A 51 -6.34 -11.38 -0.94
CA THR A 51 -6.48 -12.82 -0.72
C THR A 51 -6.72 -13.48 -2.08
N SER A 52 -5.72 -14.20 -2.58
CA SER A 52 -5.89 -15.05 -3.77
C SER A 52 -6.72 -16.28 -3.37
N GLY A 53 -8.03 -16.11 -3.22
CA GLY A 53 -8.95 -17.19 -2.88
C GLY A 53 -10.21 -16.74 -2.14
N GLN A 54 -11.31 -16.69 -2.92
CA GLN A 54 -12.72 -16.69 -2.51
C GLN A 54 -13.35 -15.34 -2.16
N GLY A 55 -14.34 -14.95 -2.97
CA GLY A 55 -15.12 -13.75 -2.78
C GLY A 55 -15.91 -13.76 -1.48
N GLN A 56 -16.05 -12.58 -0.90
CA GLN A 56 -17.13 -12.25 0.02
C GLN A 56 -17.84 -11.03 -0.55
N GLN A 57 -19.00 -11.34 -1.12
CA GLN A 57 -20.10 -10.41 -1.30
C GLN A 57 -20.46 -9.89 0.09
N GLU A 58 -20.28 -8.58 0.32
CA GLU A 58 -20.88 -7.93 1.48
C GLU A 58 -22.39 -7.88 1.25
N ASP A 59 -23.05 -8.91 1.76
CA ASP A 59 -24.49 -8.96 2.00
C ASP A 59 -24.80 -7.97 3.11
N ILE A 60 -25.23 -6.75 2.75
CA ILE A 60 -26.04 -5.93 3.65
C ILE A 60 -27.47 -6.06 3.14
N SER A 61 -28.12 -7.10 3.65
CA SER A 61 -29.56 -7.19 3.75
C SER A 61 -30.05 -6.10 4.71
N ASP A 62 -30.46 -4.96 4.16
CA ASP A 62 -31.30 -4.01 4.90
C ASP A 62 -32.68 -3.98 4.24
N ASP A 63 -33.46 -5.03 4.50
CA ASP A 63 -34.87 -5.13 4.10
C ASP A 63 -35.76 -5.70 5.22
N THR A 64 -35.42 -5.48 6.51
CA THR A 64 -36.34 -5.82 7.62
C THR A 64 -36.13 -5.01 8.91
N VAL A 65 -36.17 -3.68 8.83
CA VAL A 65 -36.57 -2.77 9.95
C VAL A 65 -37.15 -1.50 9.27
N ILE A 66 -38.40 -1.37 8.82
CA ILE A 66 -39.68 -1.38 9.55
C ILE A 66 -40.80 -1.46 8.48
N MET A 67 -41.53 -2.58 8.41
CA MET A 67 -42.97 -2.51 8.06
C MET A 67 -43.69 -2.03 9.31
N GLN A 68 -44.12 -0.76 9.33
CA GLN A 68 -45.28 -0.16 10.00
C GLN A 68 -45.28 1.35 9.72
#